data_AF-A0AAU7XBU3-F1
#
_entry.id   AF-A0AAU7XBU3-F1
#
_cell.length_a   1.000
_cell.length_b   1.000
_cell.length_c   1.000
_cell.angle_alpha   90.00
_cell.angle_beta   90.00
_cell.angle_gamma   90.00
#
_symmetry.space_group_name_H-M   'P 1'
#
loop_
_entity.id
_entity.type
_entity.pdbx_description
1 polymer ?
#
loop_
_entity_poly.entity_id
_entity_poly.type
_entity_poly.pdbx_seq_one_letter_code
_entity_poly.pdbx_strand_id
1 'polypeptide(L)' 'MKALGVAGVGQSSWGPTGFGVVGSQAEAERVVAALALKNRMPDRLNFVIATGRNHGARITVA' A
#
# COMPACT_ATOMS: atom_id res chain seq x y z
N MET A 1 -8.65 3.93 4.36
CA MET A 1 -7.55 4.83 3.96
C MET A 1 -7.93 6.31 4.03
N LYS A 2 -8.96 6.83 3.34
CA LYS A 2 -9.34 8.28 3.44
C LYS A 2 -9.49 8.78 4.88
N ALA A 3 -10.22 8.04 5.71
CA ALA A 3 -10.40 8.35 7.13
C ALA A 3 -9.12 8.28 7.99
N LEU A 4 -7.99 7.84 7.43
CA LEU A 4 -6.67 7.79 8.09
C LEU A 4 -5.76 8.96 7.64
N GLY A 5 -6.29 9.93 6.89
CA GLY A 5 -5.52 11.10 6.44
C GLY A 5 -4.57 10.82 5.28
N VAL A 6 -4.76 9.72 4.54
CA VAL A 6 -3.95 9.41 3.35
C VAL A 6 -4.21 10.45 2.26
N ALA A 7 -3.13 11.06 1.73
CA ALA A 7 -3.20 12.20 0.81
C ALA A 7 -3.91 11.89 -0.52
N GLY A 8 -3.76 10.67 -1.02
CA GLY A 8 -4.45 10.19 -2.21
C GLY A 8 -4.82 8.72 -2.07
N VAL A 9 -6.00 8.32 -2.54
CA VAL A 9 -6.41 6.92 -2.56
C VAL A 9 -6.96 6.56 -3.93
N GLY A 10 -6.75 5.33 -4.35
CA GLY A 10 -7.25 4.84 -5.61
C GLY A 10 -7.35 3.32 -5.67
N GLN A 11 -7.87 2.83 -6.78
CA GLN A 11 -7.85 1.43 -7.15
C GLN A 11 -6.81 1.22 -8.26
N SER A 12 -6.04 0.15 -8.15
CA SER A 12 -5.13 -0.27 -9.21
C SER A 12 -5.92 -1.05 -10.27
N SER A 13 -5.92 -0.56 -11.51
CA SER A 13 -6.56 -1.23 -12.66
C SER A 13 -8.03 -1.60 -12.36
N TRP A 14 -8.45 -2.80 -12.76
CA TRP A 14 -9.79 -3.35 -12.53
C TRP A 14 -10.01 -3.89 -11.11
N GLY A 15 -9.05 -3.69 -10.19
CA GLY A 15 -9.14 -4.17 -8.82
C GLY A 15 -8.80 -5.66 -8.68
N PRO A 16 -8.94 -6.24 -7.47
CA PRO A 16 -9.48 -5.63 -6.23
C PRO A 16 -8.47 -4.78 -5.44
N THR A 17 -7.24 -4.63 -5.93
CA THR A 17 -6.16 -3.95 -5.20
C THR A 17 -6.42 -2.44 -5.09
N GLY A 18 -6.52 -1.95 -3.85
CA GLY A 18 -6.49 -0.52 -3.54
C GLY A 18 -5.09 -0.03 -3.22
N PHE A 19 -4.83 1.26 -3.43
CA PHE A 19 -3.59 1.92 -3.00
C PHE A 19 -3.86 3.25 -2.30
N GLY A 20 -2.89 3.67 -1.50
CA GLY A 20 -2.87 4.96 -0.82
C GLY A 20 -1.49 5.60 -0.93
N VAL A 21 -1.44 6.91 -1.15
CA VAL A 21 -0.19 7.68 -1.24
C VAL A 21 -0.01 8.48 0.05
N VAL A 22 1.16 8.34 0.68
CA VAL A 22 1.58 9.02 1.90
C VAL A 22 2.94 9.67 1.70
N GLY A 23 3.30 10.63 2.55
CA GLY A 23 4.52 11.43 2.41
C GLY A 23 5.78 10.78 2.99
N SER A 24 5.65 9.72 3.81
CA SER A 24 6.80 9.04 4.40
C SER A 24 6.54 7.56 4.73
N GLN A 25 7.62 6.81 4.94
CA GLN A 25 7.58 5.42 5.40
C GLN A 25 6.85 5.27 6.76
N ALA A 26 7.12 6.17 7.71
CA ALA A 26 6.48 6.15 9.02
C ALA A 26 4.95 6.37 8.92
N GLU A 27 4.50 7.22 7.99
CA GLU A 27 3.06 7.36 7.71
C GLU A 27 2.47 6.08 7.13
N ALA A 28 3.18 5.41 6.21
CA ALA A 28 2.72 4.16 5.60
C ALA A 28 2.54 3.07 6.67
N GLU A 29 3.49 2.92 7.57
CA GLU A 29 3.45 1.95 8.68
C GLU A 29 2.27 2.21 9.63
N ARG A 30 2.05 3.47 10.01
CA ARG A 30 0.89 3.85 10.84
C ARG A 30 -0.43 3.51 10.15
N VAL A 31 -0.53 3.77 8.85
CA VAL A 31 -1.73 3.45 8.06
C VAL A 31 -1.95 1.94 7.99
N VAL A 32 -0.91 1.16 7.68
CA VAL A 32 -1.00 -0.31 7.60
C VAL A 32 -1.37 -0.91 8.94
N ALA A 33 -0.75 -0.48 10.04
CA ALA A 33 -1.09 -0.95 11.38
C ALA A 33 -2.57 -0.66 11.71
N ALA A 34 -3.05 0.56 11.43
CA ALA A 34 -4.45 0.92 11.64
C ALA A 34 -5.42 0.12 10.76
N LEU A 35 -5.04 -0.21 9.53
CA LEU A 35 -5.85 -1.04 8.63
C LEU A 35 -5.86 -2.51 9.08
N ALA A 36 -4.73 -3.05 9.51
CA ALA A 36 -4.62 -4.40 10.03
C ALA A 36 -5.49 -4.59 11.28
N LEU A 37 -5.47 -3.63 12.21
CA LEU A 37 -6.35 -3.63 13.39
C LEU A 37 -7.85 -3.57 13.03
N LYS A 38 -8.20 -2.85 11.95
CA LYS A 38 -9.58 -2.73 11.46
C LYS A 38 -9.99 -3.88 10.54
N ASN A 39 -9.05 -4.72 10.10
CA ASN A 39 -9.31 -5.77 9.14
C ASN A 39 -10.09 -6.89 9.82
N ARG A 40 -11.40 -6.95 9.55
CA ARG A 40 -12.29 -8.00 10.07
C ARG A 40 -12.10 -9.35 9.37
N MET A 41 -11.25 -9.42 8.34
CA MET A 41 -10.92 -10.62 7.57
C MET A 41 -9.41 -10.68 7.29
N PRO A 42 -8.56 -10.99 8.28
CA PRO A 42 -7.10 -10.98 8.17
C PRO A 42 -6.58 -11.77 6.97
N ASP A 43 -7.20 -12.90 6.64
CA ASP A 43 -6.75 -13.79 5.55
C ASP A 43 -7.15 -13.33 4.14
N ARG A 44 -7.91 -12.23 4.01
CA ARG A 44 -8.43 -11.75 2.71
C ARG A 44 -7.74 -10.52 2.17
N LEU A 45 -6.99 -9.78 2.99
CA LEU A 45 -6.31 -8.56 2.58
C LEU A 45 -4.84 -8.62 3.01
N ASN A 46 -3.95 -8.57 2.03
CA ASN A 46 -2.52 -8.37 2.26
C ASN A 46 -2.18 -6.88 2.11
N PHE A 47 -1.41 -6.32 3.04
CA PHE A 47 -0.95 -4.94 3.00
C PHE A 47 0.54 -4.90 2.67
N VAL A 48 0.90 -4.14 1.63
CA VAL A 48 2.27 -3.97 1.17
C VAL A 48 2.61 -2.49 1.17
N ILE A 49 3.75 -2.13 1.77
CA ILE A 49 4.35 -0.81 1.65
C ILE A 49 5.40 -0.87 0.54
N ALA A 50 5.30 0.04 -0.42
CA ALA A 50 6.22 0.13 -1.53
C ALA A 50 6.48 1.59 -1.91
N THR A 51 7.65 1.84 -2.51
CA THR A 51 7.99 3.13 -3.11
C THR A 51 7.94 3.05 -4.62
N GLY A 52 7.91 4.21 -5.29
CA GLY A 52 8.08 4.27 -6.74
C GLY A 52 9.36 3.54 -7.16
N ARG A 53 9.23 2.57 -8.06
CA ARG A 53 10.36 1.88 -8.68
C ARG A 53 10.76 2.65 -9.94
N ASN A 54 11.70 3.58 -9.79
CA ASN A 54 12.14 4.49 -10.87
C ASN A 54 13.05 3.81 -11.93
N HIS A 55 12.87 2.51 -12.14
CA HIS A 55 13.55 1.72 -13.17
C HIS A 55 12.68 0.54 -13.59
N GLY A 56 12.82 0.12 -14.85
CA GLY A 56 12.12 -1.05 -15.40
C GLY A 56 12.67 -2.40 -14.92
N ALA A 57 12.52 -3.42 -15.77
CA ALA A 57 13.16 -4.71 -15.57
C ALA A 57 14.69 -4.57 -15.68
N ARG A 58 15.43 -5.36 -14.88
CA ARG A 58 16.89 -5.53 -15.01
C ARG A 58 17.18 -7.01 -15.17
N ILE A 59 18.15 -7.35 -16.00
CA ILE A 59 18.63 -8.72 -16.20
C ILE A 59 19.97 -8.84 -15.48
N THR A 60 20.11 -9.85 -14.61
CA THR A 60 21.33 -10.10 -13.82
C THR A 60 21.75 -11.56 -13.95
N VAL A 61 23.05 -11.84 -13.96
CA VAL A 61 23.60 -13.20 -13.82
C VAL A 61 23.72 -13.52 -12.33
N ALA A 62 23.39 -14.74 -11.94
CA ALA A 62 23.45 -15.20 -10.55
C ALA A 62 24.88 -15.47 -10.08
#